data_AF-A0A9D9ITE6-F1
#
_entry.id   AF-A0A9D9ITE6-F1
#
_cell.length_a   1.000
_cell.length_b   1.000
_cell.length_c   1.000
_cell.angle_alpha   90.00
_cell.angle_beta   90.00
_cell.angle_gamma   90.00
#
_symmetry.space_group_name_H-M   'P 1'
#
loop_
_entity.id
_entity.type
_entity.pdbx_description
1 polymer ?
#
loop_
_entity_poly.entity_id
_entity_poly.type
_entity_poly.pdbx_seq_one_letter_code
_entity_poly.pdbx_strand_id
1 'polypeptide(L)'
;MDRSGLKDSRPFWGLTDLLLGVLCVLYLISGTRGGEPVSVVAIEGAFPYVALYFCAKVLFRAGGRVAHAAVLCSLCVWGAAESVKGLSQVFGHTPSGHSLFGMTGSFSNPGPYGGFVAVSCAVSLGYLVRHRA
;
A
#
# COMPACT_ATOMS: atom_id res chain seq x y z
N MET A 1 -34.75 -9.12 -27.36
CA MET A 1 -34.69 -8.78 -25.92
C MET A 1 -33.30 -8.22 -25.66
N ASP A 2 -33.19 -6.90 -25.60
CA ASP A 2 -31.92 -6.18 -25.57
C ASP A 2 -31.26 -6.30 -24.17
N ARG A 3 -29.97 -6.69 -24.13
CA ARG A 3 -29.15 -6.80 -22.91
C ARG A 3 -28.25 -5.57 -22.71
N SER A 4 -28.59 -4.41 -23.29
CA SER A 4 -27.79 -3.19 -23.23
C SER A 4 -27.92 -2.36 -21.93
N GLY A 5 -28.71 -2.82 -20.94
CA GLY A 5 -29.12 -1.95 -19.80
C GLY A 5 -28.43 -2.16 -18.45
N LEU A 6 -27.58 -3.17 -18.26
CA LEU A 6 -26.93 -3.38 -16.95
C LEU A 6 -25.70 -2.48 -16.82
N LYS A 7 -25.95 -1.20 -16.54
CA LYS A 7 -24.95 -0.26 -16.03
C LYS A 7 -24.29 -0.95 -14.83
N ASP A 8 -23.00 -1.30 -14.94
CA ASP A 8 -22.23 -1.97 -13.89
C ASP A 8 -22.23 -1.08 -12.64
N SER A 9 -23.25 -1.25 -11.80
CA SER A 9 -23.57 -0.36 -10.69
C SER A 9 -22.83 -0.84 -9.46
N ARG A 10 -21.51 -0.99 -9.57
CA ARG A 10 -20.70 -1.37 -8.42
C ARG A 10 -20.86 -0.27 -7.37
N PRO A 11 -21.38 -0.59 -6.17
CA PRO A 11 -21.64 0.42 -5.16
C PRO A 11 -20.33 1.16 -4.83
N PHE A 12 -20.47 2.44 -4.50
CA PHE A 12 -19.32 3.24 -4.10
C PHE A 12 -18.72 2.68 -2.81
N TRP A 13 -19.56 2.18 -1.90
CA TRP A 13 -19.18 1.49 -0.66
C TRP A 13 -19.12 -0.02 -0.88
N GLY A 14 -18.03 -0.65 -0.45
CA GLY A 14 -17.85 -2.09 -0.51
C GLY A 14 -17.35 -2.67 0.81
N LEU A 15 -17.19 -4.00 0.85
CA LEU A 15 -16.66 -4.72 2.00
C LEU A 15 -15.30 -4.14 2.47
N THR A 16 -14.46 -3.67 1.55
CA THR A 16 -13.16 -3.08 1.88
C THR A 16 -13.28 -1.78 2.67
N ASP A 17 -14.30 -0.95 2.41
CA ASP A 17 -14.57 0.26 3.19
C ASP A 17 -15.03 -0.10 4.61
N LEU A 18 -15.88 -1.13 4.74
CA LEU A 18 -16.33 -1.64 6.04
C LEU A 18 -15.14 -2.17 6.85
N LEU A 19 -14.29 -2.99 6.22
CA LEU A 19 -13.10 -3.53 6.86
C LEU A 19 -12.11 -2.43 7.27
N LEU A 20 -11.92 -1.40 6.44
CA LEU A 20 -11.12 -0.24 6.81
C LEU A 20 -11.71 0.52 8.00
N GLY A 21 -13.03 0.72 8.02
CA GLY A 21 -13.74 1.33 9.13
C GLY A 21 -13.56 0.54 10.43
N VAL A 22 -13.74 -0.79 10.38
CA VAL A 22 -13.50 -1.68 11.53
C VAL A 22 -12.05 -1.59 11.99
N LEU A 23 -11.08 -1.65 11.07
CA LEU A 23 -9.66 -1.55 11.41
C LEU A 23 -9.31 -0.21 12.05
N CYS A 24 -9.88 0.90 11.57
CA CYS A 24 -9.69 2.22 12.17
C CYS A 24 -10.21 2.27 13.60
N VAL A 25 -11.41 1.74 13.84
CA VAL A 25 -11.99 1.67 15.19
C VAL A 25 -11.12 0.82 16.11
N LEU A 26 -10.68 -0.36 15.65
CA LEU A 26 -9.79 -1.23 16.42
C LEU A 26 -8.44 -0.56 16.73
N TYR A 27 -7.88 0.17 15.77
CA TYR A 27 -6.62 0.90 15.95
C TYR A 27 -6.75 2.03 16.98
N LEU A 28 -7.84 2.79 16.93
CA LEU A 28 -8.14 3.83 17.92
C LEU A 28 -8.32 3.24 19.32
N ILE A 29 -9.08 2.14 19.45
CA ILE A 29 -9.25 1.43 20.73
C ILE A 29 -7.89 0.95 21.26
N SER A 30 -7.05 0.38 20.39
CA SER A 30 -5.70 -0.06 20.76
C SER A 30 -4.86 1.10 21.31
N GLY A 31 -4.87 2.24 20.63
CA GLY A 31 -4.16 3.44 21.07
C GLY A 31 -4.65 3.97 22.43
N THR A 32 -5.96 4.02 22.64
CA THR A 32 -6.51 4.43 23.95
C THR A 32 -6.14 3.47 25.09
N ARG A 33 -6.03 2.17 24.80
CA ARG A 33 -5.55 1.20 25.78
C ARG A 33 -4.06 1.32 26.05
N GLY A 34 -3.29 1.82 25.08
CA GLY A 34 -1.88 2.16 25.24
C GLY A 34 -1.62 3.45 26.02
N GLY A 35 -2.67 4.20 26.40
CA GLY A 35 -2.56 5.46 27.13
C GLY A 35 -2.32 6.69 26.24
N GLU A 36 -2.33 6.52 24.93
CA GLU A 36 -2.17 7.61 23.97
C GLU A 36 -3.50 8.36 23.76
N PRO A 37 -3.47 9.70 23.63
CA PRO A 37 -4.67 10.47 23.34
C PRO A 37 -5.23 10.10 21.97
N VAL A 38 -6.56 9.92 21.90
CA VAL A 38 -7.29 9.53 20.68
C VAL A 38 -6.93 10.41 19.48
N SER A 39 -6.74 11.71 19.70
CA SER A 39 -6.43 12.67 18.64
C SER A 39 -5.09 12.39 17.97
N VAL A 40 -4.06 11.98 18.72
CA VAL A 40 -2.73 11.69 18.17
C VAL A 40 -2.78 10.39 17.37
N VAL A 41 -3.34 9.34 17.95
CA VAL A 41 -3.52 8.03 17.29
C VAL A 41 -4.35 8.18 16.01
N ALA A 42 -5.39 9.04 16.03
CA ALA A 42 -6.21 9.31 14.88
C ALA A 42 -5.46 10.06 13.77
N ILE A 43 -4.74 11.14 14.10
CA ILE A 43 -4.15 12.04 13.11
C ILE A 43 -2.84 11.48 12.55
N GLU A 44 -1.94 10.97 13.39
CA GLU A 44 -0.62 10.49 12.96
C GLU A 44 -0.66 9.03 12.50
N GLY A 45 -1.53 8.24 13.12
CA GLY A 45 -1.69 6.82 12.81
C GLY A 45 -2.75 6.59 11.74
N ALA A 46 -4.03 6.71 12.06
CA ALA A 46 -5.10 6.24 11.19
C ALA A 46 -5.32 7.10 9.92
N PHE A 47 -5.34 8.42 10.07
CA PHE A 47 -5.70 9.37 9.03
C PHE A 47 -4.87 9.26 7.74
N PRO A 48 -3.52 9.21 7.76
CA PRO A 48 -2.74 9.14 6.52
C PRO A 48 -3.07 7.89 5.70
N TYR A 49 -3.30 6.74 6.35
CA TYR A 49 -3.63 5.49 5.64
C TYR A 49 -5.05 5.50 5.09
N VAL A 50 -6.01 6.05 5.84
CA VAL A 50 -7.40 6.22 5.38
C VAL A 50 -7.45 7.18 4.20
N ALA A 51 -6.78 8.32 4.30
CA ALA A 51 -6.67 9.29 3.22
C ALA A 51 -6.02 8.66 1.97
N LEU A 52 -4.90 7.95 2.15
CA LEU A 52 -4.24 7.23 1.06
C LEU A 52 -5.17 6.23 0.38
N TYR A 53 -5.92 5.44 1.15
CA TYR A 53 -6.91 4.50 0.61
C TYR A 53 -7.98 5.21 -0.23
N PHE A 54 -8.59 6.28 0.28
CA PHE A 54 -9.63 7.00 -0.45
C PHE A 54 -9.08 7.70 -1.70
N CYS A 55 -7.89 8.31 -1.61
CA CYS A 55 -7.20 8.90 -2.76
C CYS A 55 -6.92 7.85 -3.83
N ALA A 56 -6.37 6.69 -3.45
CA ALA A 56 -6.12 5.59 -4.37
C ALA A 56 -7.44 5.07 -4.97
N LYS A 57 -8.49 4.90 -4.17
CA LYS A 57 -9.81 4.46 -4.64
C LYS A 57 -10.41 5.43 -5.66
N VAL A 58 -10.34 6.73 -5.41
CA VAL A 58 -10.80 7.76 -6.37
C VAL A 58 -9.94 7.72 -7.64
N LEU A 59 -8.61 7.65 -7.51
CA LEU A 59 -7.70 7.56 -8.64
C LEU A 59 -7.93 6.32 -9.51
N PHE A 60 -8.17 5.15 -8.91
CA PHE A 60 -8.43 3.92 -9.64
C PHE A 60 -9.84 3.85 -10.22
N ARG A 61 -10.82 4.56 -9.65
CA ARG A 61 -12.18 4.63 -10.20
C ARG A 61 -12.34 5.69 -11.29
N ALA A 62 -11.74 6.86 -11.13
CA ALA A 62 -11.88 7.99 -12.04
C ALA A 62 -10.72 8.10 -13.04
N GLY A 63 -9.57 7.52 -12.73
CA GLY A 63 -8.39 7.55 -13.60
C GLY A 63 -8.56 6.67 -14.83
N GLY A 64 -7.98 7.12 -15.94
CA GLY A 64 -7.87 6.33 -17.16
C GLY A 64 -6.72 5.32 -17.11
N ARG A 65 -6.61 4.50 -18.16
CA ARG A 65 -5.56 3.47 -18.30
C ARG A 65 -4.15 4.00 -18.08
N VAL A 66 -3.86 5.22 -18.58
CA VAL A 66 -2.56 5.86 -18.44
C VAL A 66 -2.25 6.19 -16.98
N ALA A 67 -3.23 6.71 -16.22
CA ALA A 67 -3.04 7.02 -14.80
C ALA A 67 -2.79 5.74 -13.99
N HIS A 68 -3.54 4.66 -14.26
CA HIS A 68 -3.31 3.37 -13.59
C HIS A 68 -1.94 2.81 -13.94
N ALA A 69 -1.56 2.83 -15.22
CA ALA A 69 -0.24 2.37 -15.66
C ALA A 69 0.87 3.20 -15.01
N ALA A 70 0.72 4.53 -14.93
CA ALA A 70 1.70 5.39 -14.26
C ALA A 70 1.87 5.00 -12.79
N VAL A 71 0.78 4.82 -12.04
CA VAL A 71 0.83 4.39 -10.63
C VAL A 71 1.52 3.04 -10.49
N LEU A 72 1.17 2.06 -11.33
CA LEU A 72 1.76 0.73 -11.30
C LEU A 72 3.26 0.78 -11.65
N CYS A 73 3.65 1.53 -12.68
CA CYS A 73 5.04 1.73 -13.07
C CYS A 73 5.83 2.42 -11.94
N SER A 74 5.28 3.46 -11.31
CA SER A 74 5.92 4.11 -10.15
C SER A 74 6.14 3.12 -9.00
N LEU A 75 5.15 2.27 -8.70
CA LEU A 75 5.28 1.22 -7.69
C LEU A 75 6.36 0.19 -8.06
N CYS A 76 6.45 -0.21 -9.33
CA CYS A 76 7.48 -1.13 -9.83
C CYS A 76 8.89 -0.54 -9.68
N VAL A 77 9.08 0.72 -10.09
CA VAL A 77 10.37 1.41 -10.01
C VAL A 77 10.79 1.58 -8.55
N TRP A 78 9.86 1.96 -7.66
CA TRP A 78 10.14 2.07 -6.24
C TRP A 78 10.50 0.70 -5.65
N GLY A 79 9.69 -0.34 -5.90
CA GLY A 79 9.97 -1.70 -5.43
C GLY A 79 11.35 -2.20 -5.86
N ALA A 80 11.75 -1.97 -7.11
CA ALA A 80 13.07 -2.30 -7.61
C ALA A 80 14.18 -1.52 -6.89
N ALA A 81 14.02 -0.21 -6.70
CA ALA A 81 14.98 0.62 -5.99
C ALA A 81 15.18 0.16 -4.53
N GLU A 82 14.11 -0.18 -3.82
CA GLU A 82 14.19 -0.71 -2.46
C GLU A 82 14.85 -2.09 -2.43
N SER A 83 14.59 -2.94 -3.42
CA SER A 83 15.22 -4.25 -3.53
C SER A 83 16.74 -4.13 -3.73
N VAL A 84 17.18 -3.18 -4.56
CA VAL A 84 18.62 -2.88 -4.75
C VAL A 84 19.25 -2.40 -3.45
N LYS A 85 18.58 -1.51 -2.71
CA LYS A 85 19.06 -1.03 -1.40
C LYS A 85 19.17 -2.16 -0.39
N GLY A 86 18.14 -2.99 -0.25
CA GLY A 86 18.18 -4.12 0.68
C GLY A 86 19.27 -5.13 0.33
N LEU A 87 19.48 -5.39 -0.97
CA LEU A 87 20.58 -6.25 -1.42
C LEU A 87 21.95 -5.62 -1.12
N SER A 88 22.10 -4.31 -1.33
CA SER A 88 23.29 -3.54 -0.98
C SER A 88 23.61 -3.64 0.53
N GLN A 89 22.58 -3.61 1.39
CA GLN A 89 22.73 -3.79 2.83
C GLN A 89 23.23 -5.20 3.19
N VAL A 90 22.70 -6.24 2.55
CA VAL A 90 23.18 -7.62 2.75
C VAL A 90 24.65 -7.80 2.36
N PHE A 91 25.07 -7.15 1.27
CA PHE A 91 26.46 -7.20 0.85
C PHE A 91 27.38 -6.26 1.63
N GLY A 92 26.88 -5.53 2.63
CA GLY A 92 27.67 -4.64 3.47
C GLY A 92 28.12 -3.33 2.81
N HIS A 93 27.54 -2.98 1.66
CA HIS A 93 27.87 -1.72 0.96
C HIS A 93 27.16 -0.51 1.57
N THR A 94 26.00 -0.72 2.19
CA THR A 94 25.24 0.33 2.89
C THR A 94 24.78 -0.17 4.25
N PRO A 95 24.74 0.69 5.29
CA PRO A 95 24.20 0.28 6.59
C PRO A 95 22.69 0.08 6.50
N SER A 96 22.18 -0.87 7.30
CA SER A 96 20.75 -1.01 7.51
C SER A 96 20.20 0.09 8.43
N GLY A 97 18.90 0.37 8.33
CA GLY A 97 18.20 1.34 9.17
C GLY A 97 18.05 0.89 10.63
N HIS A 98 18.53 -0.30 10.98
CA HIS A 98 18.48 -0.84 12.34
C HIS A 98 19.62 -1.83 12.59
N SER A 99 20.33 -1.67 13.71
CA SER A 99 21.49 -2.49 14.10
C SER A 99 21.24 -4.02 14.22
N LEU A 100 20.01 -4.44 14.52
CA LEU A 100 19.66 -5.86 14.70
C LEU A 100 19.27 -6.55 13.39
N PHE A 101 19.03 -5.79 12.32
CA PHE A 101 18.51 -6.32 11.06
C PHE A 101 19.42 -5.94 9.91
N GLY A 102 20.00 -6.93 9.23
CA GLY A 102 20.93 -6.69 8.11
C GLY A 102 20.26 -6.19 6.83
N MET A 103 18.93 -6.09 6.77
CA MET A 103 18.20 -5.65 5.58
C MET A 103 16.89 -4.95 5.99
N THR A 104 16.79 -3.64 5.73
CA THR A 104 15.59 -2.84 5.98
C THR A 104 15.24 -1.88 4.83
N GLY A 105 16.07 -1.82 3.78
CA GLY A 105 15.94 -0.82 2.72
C GLY A 105 16.00 0.60 3.29
N SER A 106 15.11 1.48 2.82
CA SER A 106 14.92 2.83 3.36
C SER A 106 14.04 2.88 4.61
N PHE A 107 13.48 1.74 5.04
CA PHE A 107 12.62 1.67 6.21
C PHE A 107 13.45 1.42 7.46
N SER A 108 12.90 1.79 8.61
CA SER A 108 13.53 1.55 9.92
C SER A 108 13.30 0.12 10.44
N ASN A 109 12.45 -0.67 9.77
CA ASN A 109 12.05 -2.00 10.22
C ASN A 109 11.94 -2.96 9.01
N PRO A 110 12.50 -4.19 9.11
CA PRO A 110 12.42 -5.18 8.04
C PRO A 110 11.00 -5.65 7.70
N GLY A 111 10.04 -5.57 8.63
CA GLY A 111 8.66 -5.99 8.41
C GLY A 111 7.95 -5.16 7.33
N PRO A 112 7.81 -3.83 7.51
CA PRO A 112 7.27 -2.94 6.49
C PRO A 112 8.03 -3.01 5.16
N TYR A 113 9.36 -3.08 5.22
CA TYR A 113 10.20 -3.24 4.04
C TYR A 113 9.89 -4.52 3.25
N GLY A 114 9.89 -5.67 3.93
CA GLY A 114 9.61 -6.96 3.31
C GLY A 114 8.20 -7.02 2.73
N GLY A 115 7.21 -6.50 3.46
CA GLY A 115 5.83 -6.37 2.97
C GLY A 115 5.73 -5.50 1.71
N PHE A 116 6.40 -4.35 1.70
CA PHE A 116 6.43 -3.45 0.54
C PHE A 116 7.06 -4.11 -0.70
N VAL A 117 8.21 -4.77 -0.55
CA VAL A 117 8.89 -5.46 -1.65
C VAL A 117 8.04 -6.63 -2.18
N ALA A 118 7.43 -7.42 -1.28
CA ALA A 118 6.59 -8.54 -1.67
C ALA A 118 5.36 -8.11 -2.48
N VAL A 119 4.63 -7.09 -2.01
CA VAL A 119 3.46 -6.54 -2.72
C VAL A 119 3.87 -5.92 -4.06
N SER A 120 4.96 -5.14 -4.08
CA SER A 120 5.47 -4.53 -5.31
C SER A 120 5.84 -5.59 -6.34
N CYS A 121 6.48 -6.68 -5.92
CA CYS A 121 6.81 -7.81 -6.78
C CYS A 121 5.55 -8.49 -7.35
N ALA A 122 4.57 -8.81 -6.51
CA ALA A 122 3.32 -9.44 -6.93
C ALA A 122 2.54 -8.57 -7.94
N VAL A 123 2.47 -7.27 -7.70
CA VAL A 123 1.82 -6.31 -8.61
C VAL A 123 2.58 -6.21 -9.94
N SER A 124 3.91 -6.11 -9.90
CA SER A 124 4.77 -6.04 -11.09
C SER A 124 4.60 -7.29 -11.96
N LEU A 125 4.61 -8.47 -11.32
CA LEU A 125 4.42 -9.75 -12.01
C LEU A 125 3.01 -9.85 -12.61
N GLY A 126 1.98 -9.45 -11.88
CA GLY A 126 0.61 -9.44 -12.38
C GLY A 126 0.43 -8.50 -13.57
N TYR A 127 1.06 -7.32 -13.54
CA TYR A 127 1.09 -6.39 -14.68
C TYR A 127 1.80 -7.02 -15.88
N LEU A 128 2.98 -7.62 -15.66
CA LEU A 128 3.76 -8.26 -16.70
C LEU A 128 2.97 -9.38 -17.40
N VAL A 129 2.36 -10.30 -16.63
CA VAL A 129 1.58 -11.41 -17.17
C VAL A 129 0.40 -10.91 -18.01
N ARG A 130 -0.25 -9.82 -17.61
CA ARG A 130 -1.38 -9.25 -18.38
C ARG A 130 -0.97 -8.51 -19.65
N HIS A 131 0.27 -8.04 -19.75
CA HIS A 131 0.77 -7.26 -20.88
C HIS A 131 1.79 -7.99 -21.75
N ARG A 132 2.05 -9.28 -21.47
CA ARG A 132 2.87 -10.18 -22.31
C ARG A 132 2.04 -10.93 -23.37
N ALA A 133 0.92 -10.36 -23.82
CA ALA A 133 0.10 -10.88 -24.92
C ALA A 133 0.46 -10.17 -26.24
#